data_AF-A0A9Q0SRL7-F1
#
_entry.id   AF-A0A9Q0SRL7-F1
#
_cell.length_a   1.000
_cell.length_b   1.000
_cell.length_c   1.000
_cell.angle_alpha   90.00
_cell.angle_beta   90.00
_cell.angle_gamma   90.00
#
_symmetry.space_group_name_H-M   'P 1'
#
loop_
_entity.id
_entity.type
_entity.pdbx_description
1 polymer ?
#
loop_
_entity_poly.entity_id
_entity_poly.type
_entity_poly.pdbx_seq_one_letter_code
_entity_poly.pdbx_strand_id
1 'polypeptide(L)'
;MAQEEGQNGGAEKTVVEVSFKSVKPQLFVEAPKATDAIQFYKTAFGAVETCRSTQPKRKADQELPHIVSAVLQLAGSTFIVADLSDDSSSYVSLLPSLLTFILLKSAFRLSDLTVW
;
A
#
# COMPACT_ATOMS: atom_id res chain seq x y z
N MET A 1 -35.40 -8.41 -53.77
CA MET A 1 -34.59 -7.65 -52.79
C MET A 1 -34.97 -8.18 -51.41
N ALA A 2 -34.21 -9.13 -50.88
CA ALA A 2 -34.40 -9.67 -49.54
C ALA A 2 -33.40 -8.98 -48.61
N GLN A 3 -33.89 -8.44 -47.50
CA GLN A 3 -33.08 -7.80 -46.48
C GLN A 3 -33.01 -8.79 -45.32
N GLU A 4 -31.87 -9.46 -45.16
CA GLU A 4 -31.59 -10.30 -44.00
C GLU A 4 -31.30 -9.39 -42.80
N GLU A 5 -32.18 -9.45 -41.79
CA GLU A 5 -31.89 -8.89 -40.48
C GLU A 5 -30.80 -9.75 -39.82
N GLY A 6 -29.57 -9.24 -39.85
CA GLY A 6 -28.46 -9.78 -39.06
C GLY A 6 -28.76 -9.62 -37.57
N GLN A 7 -29.25 -10.70 -36.96
CA GLN A 7 -29.43 -10.83 -35.53
C GLN A 7 -28.05 -10.80 -34.85
N ASN A 8 -27.62 -9.62 -34.43
CA ASN A 8 -26.40 -9.46 -33.64
C ASN A 8 -26.57 -10.21 -32.32
N GLY A 9 -25.69 -11.20 -32.11
CA GLY A 9 -25.69 -12.06 -30.93
C GLY A 9 -25.75 -11.25 -29.65
N GLY A 10 -26.82 -11.48 -28.88
CA GLY A 10 -26.97 -11.00 -27.52
C GLY A 10 -25.97 -11.72 -26.63
N ALA A 11 -24.71 -11.28 -26.66
CA ALA A 11 -23.82 -11.49 -25.53
C ALA A 11 -24.36 -10.58 -24.42
N GLU A 12 -25.18 -11.17 -23.55
CA GLU A 12 -25.56 -10.59 -22.27
C GLU A 12 -24.26 -10.09 -21.61
N LYS A 13 -24.11 -8.76 -21.56
CA LYS A 13 -22.94 -8.12 -20.96
C LYS A 13 -23.00 -8.46 -19.47
N THR A 14 -22.38 -9.56 -19.07
CA THR A 14 -22.20 -9.90 -17.67
C THR A 14 -21.53 -8.71 -17.04
N VAL A 15 -22.29 -7.97 -16.22
CA VAL A 15 -21.77 -6.86 -15.45
C VAL A 15 -20.83 -7.50 -14.45
N VAL A 16 -19.54 -7.53 -14.78
CA VAL A 16 -18.50 -7.98 -13.85
C VAL A 16 -18.44 -6.91 -12.76
N GLU A 17 -19.08 -7.21 -11.63
CA GLU A 17 -19.05 -6.36 -10.46
C GLU A 17 -17.62 -6.34 -9.89
N VAL A 18 -17.01 -5.17 -9.89
CA VAL A 18 -15.67 -4.97 -9.32
C VAL A 18 -15.84 -4.72 -7.82
N SER A 19 -15.38 -5.67 -7.01
CA SER A 19 -15.34 -5.54 -5.54
C SER A 19 -13.91 -5.43 -5.04
N PHE A 20 -13.68 -4.53 -4.08
CA PHE A 20 -12.39 -4.39 -3.42
C PHE A 20 -12.26 -5.43 -2.31
N LYS A 21 -11.22 -6.27 -2.38
CA LYS A 21 -10.92 -7.24 -1.32
C LYS A 21 -10.21 -6.61 -0.12
N SER A 22 -9.42 -5.55 -0.34
CA SER A 22 -8.67 -4.84 0.69
C SER A 22 -8.18 -3.50 0.18
N VAL A 23 -8.12 -2.50 1.06
CA VAL A 23 -7.43 -1.22 0.83
C VAL A 23 -6.39 -1.06 1.94
N LYS A 24 -5.13 -0.77 1.56
CA LYS A 24 -4.03 -0.59 2.52
C LYS A 24 -3.30 0.71 2.21
N PRO A 25 -3.09 1.60 3.20
CA PRO A 25 -2.22 2.74 3.04
C PRO A 25 -0.79 2.28 2.69
N GLN A 26 -0.12 3.03 1.84
CA GLN A 26 1.27 2.77 1.45
C GLN A 26 2.12 4.02 1.66
N LEU A 27 3.17 3.86 2.47
CA LEU A 27 4.19 4.85 2.74
C LEU A 27 5.42 4.53 1.89
N PHE A 28 5.78 5.45 0.99
CA PHE A 28 7.04 5.40 0.27
C PHE A 28 8.11 6.19 1.03
N VAL A 29 9.30 5.60 1.12
CA VAL A 29 10.50 6.24 1.65
C VAL A 29 11.58 6.25 0.58
N GLU A 30 12.52 7.18 0.64
CA GLU A 30 13.63 7.21 -0.32
C GLU A 30 14.37 5.87 -0.29
N ALA A 31 14.59 5.26 -1.46
CA ALA A 31 15.42 4.06 -1.52
C ALA A 31 16.86 4.39 -1.03
N PRO A 32 17.53 3.48 -0.30
CA PRO A 32 17.10 2.16 0.17
C PRO A 32 16.68 2.14 1.67
N LYS A 33 15.84 3.07 2.12
CA LYS A 33 15.54 3.31 3.54
C LYS A 33 14.36 2.50 4.11
N ALA A 34 13.71 1.63 3.34
CA ALA A 34 12.57 0.85 3.80
C ALA A 34 12.90 0.03 5.05
N THR A 35 14.08 -0.58 5.10
CA THR A 35 14.55 -1.35 6.26
C THR A 35 14.60 -0.50 7.54
N ASP A 36 15.20 0.69 7.45
CA ASP A 36 15.34 1.61 8.59
C ASP A 36 13.97 2.12 9.04
N ALA A 37 13.09 2.45 8.10
CA ALA A 37 11.74 2.89 8.39
C ALA A 37 10.92 1.79 9.10
N ILE A 38 11.03 0.53 8.65
CA ILE A 38 10.40 -0.61 9.31
C ILE A 38 10.90 -0.75 10.76
N GLN A 39 12.22 -0.67 10.96
CA GLN A 39 12.81 -0.76 12.30
C GLN A 39 12.38 0.41 13.20
N PHE A 40 12.27 1.61 12.65
CA PHE A 40 11.71 2.76 13.35
C PHE A 40 10.29 2.47 13.82
N TYR A 41 9.38 2.01 12.96
CA TYR A 41 8.00 1.74 13.36
C TYR A 41 7.88 0.62 14.41
N LYS A 42 8.71 -0.42 14.29
CA LYS A 42 8.81 -1.49 15.30
C LYS A 42 9.25 -0.94 16.65
N THR A 43 10.30 -0.14 16.66
CA THR A 43 10.93 0.33 17.90
C THR A 43 10.13 1.45 18.56
N ALA A 44 9.64 2.41 17.79
CA ALA A 44 8.96 3.59 18.31
C ALA A 44 7.51 3.32 18.70
N PHE A 45 6.82 2.40 18.01
CA PHE A 45 5.38 2.20 18.17
C PHE A 45 4.99 0.74 18.42
N GLY A 46 5.94 -0.18 18.52
CA GLY A 46 5.65 -1.61 18.69
C GLY A 46 4.97 -2.23 17.48
N ALA A 47 5.19 -1.70 16.27
CA ALA A 47 4.57 -2.24 15.07
C ALA A 47 5.02 -3.69 14.81
N VAL A 48 4.12 -4.53 14.33
CA VAL A 48 4.39 -5.94 14.01
C VAL A 48 4.51 -6.09 12.50
N GLU A 49 5.65 -6.59 12.01
CA GLU A 49 5.81 -6.89 10.60
C GLU A 49 5.20 -8.25 10.27
N THR A 50 4.26 -8.27 9.31
CA THR A 50 3.53 -9.50 8.95
C THR A 50 3.90 -10.06 7.60
N CYS A 51 4.53 -9.26 6.73
CA CYS A 51 4.98 -9.71 5.42
C CYS A 51 6.16 -8.85 4.96
N ARG A 52 7.12 -9.46 4.27
CA ARG A 52 8.29 -8.81 3.67
C ARG A 52 8.43 -9.23 2.22
N SER A 53 8.69 -8.27 1.35
CA SER A 53 9.07 -8.47 -0.04
C SER A 53 10.50 -8.01 -0.27
N THR A 54 11.31 -8.87 -0.88
CA THR A 54 12.72 -8.60 -1.18
C THR A 54 13.01 -8.84 -2.64
N GLN A 55 13.93 -8.08 -3.23
CA GLN A 55 14.42 -8.28 -4.58
C GLN A 55 15.30 -9.56 -4.63
N PRO A 56 14.94 -10.59 -5.43
CA PRO A 56 15.79 -11.76 -5.63
C PRO A 56 17.01 -11.35 -6.46
N LYS A 57 18.20 -11.39 -5.84
CA LYS A 57 19.52 -10.94 -6.33
C LYS A 57 19.75 -10.85 -7.85
N ARG A 58 20.30 -9.71 -8.28
CA ARG A 58 21.17 -9.59 -9.47
C ARG A 58 22.59 -10.07 -9.10
N LYS A 59 23.35 -10.58 -10.07
CA LYS A 59 24.63 -11.34 -10.01
C LYS A 59 25.85 -10.72 -9.28
N ALA A 60 25.72 -10.09 -8.12
CA ALA A 60 26.85 -9.64 -7.29
C ALA A 60 26.54 -9.76 -5.79
N ASP A 61 27.56 -10.07 -5.00
CA ASP A 61 27.55 -10.43 -3.57
C ASP A 61 27.01 -9.36 -2.59
N GLN A 62 25.81 -8.84 -2.78
CA GLN A 62 25.15 -8.14 -1.67
C GLN A 62 24.66 -9.17 -0.67
N GLU A 63 25.24 -9.14 0.53
CA GLU A 63 25.14 -10.17 1.57
C GLU A 63 23.70 -10.37 2.10
N LEU A 64 22.79 -9.40 1.89
CA LEU A 64 21.38 -9.49 2.24
C LEU A 64 20.46 -9.02 1.09
N PRO A 65 19.33 -9.72 0.81
CA PRO A 65 18.36 -9.28 -0.19
C PRO A 65 17.78 -7.90 0.16
N HIS A 66 17.88 -6.94 -0.77
CA HIS A 66 17.30 -5.61 -0.62
C HIS A 66 15.78 -5.70 -0.42
N ILE A 67 15.27 -5.08 0.64
CA ILE A 67 13.84 -5.04 0.94
C ILE A 67 13.18 -4.04 -0.01
N VAL A 68 12.20 -4.50 -0.77
CA VAL A 68 11.38 -3.65 -1.63
C VAL A 68 10.22 -3.06 -0.83
N SER A 69 9.59 -3.88 0.02
CA SER A 69 8.50 -3.44 0.88
C SER A 69 8.24 -4.39 2.05
N ALA A 70 7.52 -3.91 3.06
CA ALA A 70 6.97 -4.72 4.13
C ALA A 70 5.58 -4.23 4.56
N VAL A 71 4.79 -5.16 5.09
CA VAL A 71 3.47 -4.91 5.66
C VAL A 71 3.60 -4.85 7.18
N LEU A 72 3.20 -3.73 7.77
CA LEU A 72 3.23 -3.49 9.21
C LEU A 72 1.81 -3.40 9.78
N GLN A 73 1.62 -3.98 10.95
CA GLN A 73 0.45 -3.80 11.79
C GLN A 73 0.79 -2.88 12.97
N LEU A 74 -0.06 -1.88 13.18
CA LEU A 74 0.04 -0.95 14.29
C LEU A 74 -1.38 -0.59 14.77
N ALA A 75 -1.64 -0.73 16.07
CA ALA A 75 -2.94 -0.41 16.68
C ALA A 75 -4.16 -1.03 15.95
N GLY A 76 -4.05 -2.29 15.50
CA GLY A 76 -5.12 -2.99 14.78
C GLY A 76 -5.30 -2.58 13.31
N SER A 77 -4.50 -1.63 12.80
CA SER A 77 -4.50 -1.22 11.39
C SER A 77 -3.28 -1.76 10.66
N THR A 78 -3.39 -1.92 9.34
CA THR A 78 -2.29 -2.43 8.49
C THR A 78 -1.91 -1.40 7.42
N PHE A 79 -0.61 -1.17 7.24
CA PHE A 79 -0.07 -0.33 6.17
C PHE A 79 1.20 -0.94 5.57
N ILE A 80 1.62 -0.43 4.42
CA ILE A 80 2.80 -0.88 3.69
C ILE A 80 3.89 0.18 3.79
N VAL A 81 5.13 -0.22 4.03
CA VAL A 81 6.32 0.62 3.90
C VAL A 81 7.13 0.10 2.72
N ALA A 82 7.50 0.96 1.77
CA ALA A 82 8.22 0.57 0.56
C ALA A 82 9.26 1.61 0.15
N ASP A 83 10.31 1.16 -0.53
CA ASP A 83 11.28 2.06 -1.14
C ASP A 83 10.71 2.70 -2.41
N LEU A 84 11.00 3.98 -2.59
CA LEU A 84 10.68 4.76 -3.79
C LEU A 84 11.75 4.47 -4.86
N SER A 85 11.35 3.91 -6.01
CA SER A 85 12.26 3.60 -7.12
C SER A 85 12.39 4.78 -8.10
N ASP A 86 13.55 4.99 -8.73
CA ASP A 86 13.84 6.16 -9.59
C ASP A 86 12.92 6.28 -10.84
N ASP A 87 12.30 5.19 -11.31
CA ASP A 87 11.29 5.24 -12.39
C ASP A 87 9.98 5.97 -11.98
N SER A 88 9.88 6.38 -10.72
CA SER A 88 8.74 7.10 -10.14
C SER A 88 8.96 8.62 -10.04
N SER A 89 9.87 9.18 -10.85
CA SER A 89 10.33 10.58 -10.82
C SER A 89 9.27 11.70 -10.99
N SER A 90 7.98 11.37 -10.98
CA SER A 90 6.86 12.32 -11.00
C SER A 90 6.06 12.41 -9.70
N TYR A 91 6.34 11.61 -8.66
CA TYR A 91 5.58 11.66 -7.39
C TYR A 91 6.18 12.57 -6.30
N VAL A 92 7.16 13.40 -6.65
CA VAL A 92 7.81 14.35 -5.72
C VAL A 92 6.84 15.41 -5.17
N SER A 93 5.63 15.49 -5.72
CA SER A 93 4.54 16.37 -5.30
C SER A 93 3.34 15.57 -4.80
N LEU A 94 3.44 14.95 -3.62
CA LEU A 94 2.27 14.44 -2.92
C LEU A 94 2.23 15.01 -1.48
N LEU A 95 1.76 16.26 -1.43
CA LEU A 95 1.09 16.91 -0.30
C LEU A 95 0.10 16.03 0.52
N PRO A 96 -0.42 14.85 0.09
CA PRO A 96 -1.25 13.98 0.94
C PRO A 96 -0.50 13.14 1.98
N SER A 97 0.84 13.02 1.96
CA SER A 97 1.58 12.45 3.11
C SER A 97 1.23 13.20 4.42
N LEU A 98 0.90 14.48 4.29
CA LEU A 98 0.43 15.39 5.34
C LEU A 98 -1.02 15.08 5.81
N LEU A 99 -1.88 14.47 4.98
CA LEU A 99 -3.24 14.06 5.36
C LEU A 99 -3.22 12.74 6.18
N THR A 100 -2.23 11.89 5.92
CA THR A 100 -2.09 10.56 6.53
C THR A 100 -1.71 10.62 8.02
N PHE A 101 -1.07 11.69 8.52
CA PHE A 101 -0.79 11.87 9.95
C PHE A 101 -1.85 12.67 10.72
N ILE A 102 -2.66 13.49 10.03
CA ILE A 102 -3.68 14.33 10.68
C ILE A 102 -4.91 13.50 11.07
N LEU A 103 -5.33 12.53 10.26
CA LEU A 103 -6.39 11.56 10.63
C LEU A 103 -5.95 10.59 11.74
N LEU A 104 -4.64 10.30 11.83
CA LEU A 104 -4.08 9.50 12.93
C LEU A 104 -4.18 10.22 14.30
N LYS A 105 -4.24 11.57 14.32
CA LYS A 105 -4.46 12.38 15.53
C LYS A 105 -5.94 12.58 15.90
N SER A 106 -6.89 12.48 14.97
CA SER A 106 -8.33 12.68 15.28
C SER A 106 -9.03 11.42 15.78
N ALA A 107 -8.62 10.22 15.34
CA ALA A 107 -9.20 8.96 15.83
C ALA A 107 -8.72 8.60 17.26
N PHE A 108 -7.47 8.93 17.63
CA PHE A 108 -6.97 8.75 19.01
C PHE A 108 -7.70 9.68 20.01
N ARG A 109 -8.23 10.83 19.54
CA ARG A 109 -9.00 11.77 20.37
C ARG A 109 -10.45 11.35 20.62
N LEU A 110 -10.97 10.33 19.93
CA LEU A 110 -12.32 9.79 20.22
C LEU A 110 -12.29 8.62 21.22
N SER A 111 -11.15 7.94 21.38
CA SER A 111 -11.00 6.82 22.31
C SER A 111 -10.87 7.22 23.78
N ASP A 112 -10.61 8.50 24.09
CA ASP A 112 -10.51 9.01 25.48
C ASP A 112 -11.80 9.69 26.00
N LEU A 113 -12.90 9.74 25.23
CA LEU A 113 -14.14 10.40 25.66
C LEU A 113 -15.37 9.48 25.79
N THR A 114 -15.19 8.16 25.81
CA THR A 114 -16.30 7.22 26.05
C THR A 114 -15.98 6.24 27.18
N VAL A 115 -15.61 6.79 28.34
CA VAL A 115 -15.73 6.12 29.63
C VAL A 115 -16.36 7.10 30.60
N TRP A 116 -17.69 7.15 30.65
CA TRP A 116 -18.55 7.40 31.81
C TRP A 116 -19.92 6.80 31.51
#